data_AF-X0AH05-F1
#
_entry.id   AF-X0AH05-F1
#
_cell.length_a   1.000
_cell.length_b   1.000
_cell.length_c   1.000
_cell.angle_alpha   90.00
_cell.angle_beta   90.00
_cell.angle_gamma   90.00
#
_symmetry.space_group_name_H-M   'P 1'
#
loop_
_entity.id
_entity.type
_entity.pdbx_description
1 polymer ?
#
loop_
_entity_poly.entity_id
_entity_poly.type
_entity_poly.pdbx_seq_one_letter_code
_entity_poly.pdbx_strand_id
1 'polypeptide(L)'
;MVKIATVIATVIALFNNLASADPAIRITGLGCGLYDGNGNSVFTLKSRTVITHSENGNVVCQATVTPSTAGKARTFNFKNTNVFCCTLAGCTPNWQETISASGQATLTCHV
;
A
#
# COMPACT_ATOMS: atom_id res chain seq x y z
N MET A 1 -32.77 20.78 -60.09
CA MET A 1 -31.91 21.21 -58.96
C MET A 1 -31.82 20.04 -57.98
N VAL A 2 -30.70 19.31 -57.95
CA VAL A 2 -30.48 18.20 -57.01
C VAL A 2 -29.42 18.64 -56.01
N LYS A 3 -29.77 18.74 -54.74
CA LYS A 3 -28.83 19.02 -53.64
C LYS A 3 -28.24 17.69 -53.18
N ILE A 4 -26.94 17.50 -53.42
CA ILE A 4 -26.20 16.34 -52.92
C ILE A 4 -25.69 16.73 -51.52
N ALA A 5 -26.25 16.10 -50.50
CA ALA A 5 -25.77 16.24 -49.13
C ALA A 5 -24.67 15.20 -48.88
N THR A 6 -23.44 15.66 -48.72
CA THR A 6 -22.29 14.82 -48.37
C THR A 6 -22.37 14.45 -46.90
N VAL A 7 -22.56 13.16 -46.61
CA VAL A 7 -22.50 12.63 -45.23
C VAL A 7 -21.05 12.23 -44.95
N ILE A 8 -20.38 12.97 -44.06
CA ILE A 8 -19.03 12.62 -43.57
C ILE A 8 -19.21 11.63 -42.41
N ALA A 9 -18.84 10.37 -42.63
CA ALA A 9 -18.79 9.36 -41.57
C ALA A 9 -17.44 9.46 -40.82
N THR A 10 -17.47 9.97 -39.59
CA THR A 10 -16.33 9.95 -38.67
C THR A 10 -16.19 8.56 -38.04
N VAL A 11 -15.17 7.80 -38.47
CA VAL A 11 -14.77 6.54 -37.82
C VAL A 11 -13.99 6.90 -36.56
N ILE A 12 -14.65 6.86 -35.40
CA ILE A 12 -13.98 6.94 -34.10
C ILE A 12 -13.39 5.56 -33.83
N ALA A 13 -12.10 5.39 -34.13
CA ALA A 13 -11.36 4.20 -33.71
C ALA A 13 -11.24 4.19 -32.19
N LEU A 14 -12.01 3.32 -31.54
CA LEU A 14 -11.84 2.96 -30.13
C LEU A 14 -10.54 2.17 -30.00
N PHE A 15 -9.41 2.87 -29.83
CA PHE A 15 -8.20 2.25 -29.34
C PHE A 15 -8.46 1.84 -27.89
N ASN A 16 -8.91 0.61 -27.71
CA ASN A 16 -8.92 -0.03 -26.41
C ASN A 16 -7.46 -0.12 -25.96
N ASN A 17 -7.05 0.77 -25.05
CA ASN A 17 -5.84 0.60 -24.29
C ASN A 17 -5.99 -0.73 -23.54
N LEU A 18 -5.41 -1.80 -24.08
CA LEU A 18 -5.19 -3.04 -23.35
C LEU A 18 -4.24 -2.67 -22.21
N ALA A 19 -4.80 -2.34 -21.05
CA ALA A 19 -4.04 -2.17 -19.83
C ALA A 19 -3.40 -3.52 -19.51
N SER A 20 -2.12 -3.68 -19.84
CA SER A 20 -1.32 -4.82 -19.43
C SER A 20 -1.07 -4.68 -17.93
N ALA A 21 -1.83 -5.42 -17.11
CA ALA A 21 -1.52 -5.53 -15.70
C ALA A 21 -0.25 -6.37 -15.55
N ASP A 22 0.79 -5.80 -14.94
CA ASP A 22 1.98 -6.56 -14.58
C ASP A 22 1.59 -7.73 -13.66
N PRO A 23 2.17 -8.93 -13.84
CA PRO A 23 1.89 -10.05 -12.97
C PRO A 23 2.27 -9.69 -11.53
N ALA A 24 1.35 -9.97 -10.59
CA ALA A 24 1.51 -9.69 -9.18
C ALA A 24 1.46 -10.97 -8.35
N ILE A 25 2.40 -11.12 -7.42
CA ILE A 25 2.44 -12.23 -6.47
C ILE A 25 1.88 -11.72 -5.15
N ARG A 26 0.94 -12.50 -4.57
CA ARG A 26 0.38 -12.23 -3.24
C ARG A 26 0.93 -13.23 -2.23
N ILE A 27 1.57 -12.72 -1.18
CA ILE A 27 2.13 -13.51 -0.09
C ILE A 27 1.42 -13.13 1.21
N THR A 28 1.12 -14.10 2.06
CA THR A 28 0.54 -13.89 3.39
C THR A 28 1.37 -14.64 4.42
N GLY A 29 1.40 -14.16 5.65
CA GLY A 29 2.13 -14.85 6.72
C GLY A 29 3.61 -14.48 6.81
N LEU A 30 4.07 -13.49 6.05
CA LEU A 30 5.41 -12.93 6.23
C LEU A 30 5.47 -12.14 7.53
N GLY A 31 6.60 -12.25 8.22
CA GLY A 31 6.87 -11.46 9.41
C GLY A 31 6.98 -9.97 9.11
N CYS A 32 6.42 -9.14 9.99
CA CYS A 32 6.67 -7.70 9.99
C CYS A 32 6.99 -7.20 11.39
N GLY A 33 7.97 -6.31 11.49
CA GLY A 33 8.15 -5.44 12.65
C GLY A 33 7.25 -4.21 12.53
N LEU A 34 6.60 -3.84 13.62
CA LEU A 34 5.78 -2.63 13.77
C LEU A 34 5.96 -2.08 15.19
N TYR A 35 5.33 -0.97 15.54
CA TYR A 35 5.40 -0.35 16.85
C TYR A 35 4.16 -0.65 17.71
N ASP A 36 4.31 -0.61 19.03
CA ASP A 36 3.17 -0.48 19.94
C ASP A 36 2.81 1.00 20.17
N GLY A 37 1.73 1.26 20.91
CA GLY A 37 1.29 2.63 21.21
C GLY A 37 2.28 3.46 22.05
N ASN A 38 3.35 2.85 22.55
CA ASN A 38 4.41 3.49 23.32
C ASN A 38 5.74 3.57 22.55
N GLY A 39 5.78 3.08 21.31
CA GLY A 39 6.96 3.11 20.45
C GLY A 39 7.91 1.92 20.62
N ASN A 40 7.49 0.85 21.29
CA ASN A 40 8.28 -0.39 21.35
C ASN A 40 8.07 -1.21 20.09
N SER A 41 9.11 -1.90 19.61
CA SER A 41 8.97 -2.80 18.47
C SER A 41 8.25 -4.09 18.85
N VAL A 42 7.30 -4.50 18.00
CA VAL A 42 6.54 -5.75 18.11
C VAL A 42 6.51 -6.45 16.75
N PHE A 43 6.26 -7.76 16.77
CA PHE A 43 6.30 -8.59 15.56
C PHE A 43 4.98 -9.29 15.33
N THR A 44 4.55 -9.39 14.07
CA THR A 44 3.33 -10.09 13.66
C THR A 44 3.57 -10.91 12.40
N LEU A 45 2.82 -12.01 12.27
CA LEU A 45 2.71 -12.80 11.03
C LEU A 45 1.43 -12.45 10.26
N LYS A 46 0.56 -11.59 10.80
CA LYS A 46 -0.67 -11.16 10.12
C LYS A 46 -0.32 -10.10 9.07
N SER A 47 0.22 -10.55 7.95
CA SER A 47 0.63 -9.70 6.84
C SER A 47 0.01 -10.09 5.52
N ARG A 48 -0.05 -9.11 4.62
CA ARG A 48 -0.43 -9.24 3.23
C ARG A 48 0.58 -8.45 2.40
N THR A 49 1.24 -9.14 1.49
CA THR A 49 2.24 -8.57 0.61
C THR A 49 1.80 -8.78 -0.83
N VAL A 50 1.88 -7.73 -1.63
CA VAL A 50 1.69 -7.78 -3.09
C VAL A 50 2.96 -7.22 -3.72
N ILE A 51 3.59 -7.97 -4.61
CA ILE A 51 4.80 -7.56 -5.33
C ILE A 51 4.53 -7.73 -6.82
N THR A 52 4.86 -6.72 -7.62
CA THR A 52 4.76 -6.76 -9.09
C THR A 52 6.11 -7.08 -9.72
N HIS A 53 6.11 -7.42 -11.01
CA HIS A 53 7.34 -7.68 -11.77
C HIS A 53 8.29 -6.47 -11.80
N SER A 54 7.75 -5.26 -11.76
CA SER A 54 8.49 -3.99 -11.73
C SER A 54 9.12 -3.65 -10.37
N GLU A 55 9.31 -4.63 -9.47
CA GLU A 55 9.85 -4.47 -8.11
C GLU A 55 9.05 -3.54 -7.17
N ASN A 56 7.85 -3.10 -7.57
CA ASN A 56 6.96 -2.36 -6.68
C ASN A 56 6.29 -3.30 -5.69
N GLY A 57 6.09 -2.83 -4.47
CA GLY A 57 5.61 -3.66 -3.37
C GLY A 57 4.64 -2.94 -2.44
N ASN A 58 3.54 -3.61 -2.09
CA ASN A 58 2.66 -3.18 -1.01
C ASN A 58 2.69 -4.22 0.10
N VAL A 59 3.10 -3.82 1.30
CA VAL A 59 3.06 -4.68 2.48
C VAL A 59 2.14 -4.06 3.51
N VAL A 60 1.15 -4.84 3.97
CA VAL A 60 0.25 -4.46 5.05
C VAL A 60 0.41 -5.45 6.19
N CYS A 61 0.66 -4.96 7.40
CA CYS A 61 0.81 -5.77 8.60
C CYS A 61 -0.17 -5.30 9.67
N GLN A 62 -0.75 -6.24 10.40
CA GLN A 62 -1.77 -5.95 11.40
C GLN A 62 -1.44 -6.64 12.72
N ALA A 63 -1.72 -5.97 13.82
CA ALA A 63 -1.58 -6.54 15.15
C ALA A 63 -2.55 -5.90 16.14
N THR A 64 -2.76 -6.59 17.25
CA THR A 64 -3.24 -5.96 18.48
C THR A 64 -2.03 -5.81 19.38
N VAL A 65 -1.76 -4.58 19.80
CA VAL A 65 -0.54 -4.17 20.50
C VAL A 65 -0.92 -3.45 21.79
N THR A 66 0.06 -3.24 22.66
CA THR A 66 -0.14 -2.39 23.84
C THR A 66 -0.59 -0.99 23.41
N PRO A 67 -1.75 -0.49 23.88
CA PRO A 67 -2.18 0.87 23.57
C PRO A 67 -1.24 1.93 24.14
N SER A 68 -1.38 3.16 23.65
CA SER A 68 -0.61 4.28 24.18
C SER A 68 -1.07 4.62 25.61
N THR A 69 -0.12 4.81 26.53
CA THR A 69 -0.42 5.29 27.90
C THR A 69 -1.05 6.69 27.90
N ALA A 70 -0.87 7.47 26.83
CA ALA A 70 -1.53 8.77 26.65
C ALA A 70 -3.02 8.65 26.27
N GLY A 71 -3.54 7.43 26.03
CA GLY A 71 -4.94 7.18 25.67
C GLY A 71 -5.35 7.69 24.29
N LYS A 72 -4.37 8.01 23.42
CA LYS A 72 -4.60 8.56 22.08
C LYS A 72 -4.04 7.64 21.01
N ALA A 73 -4.62 7.72 19.82
CA ALA A 73 -4.05 7.09 18.64
C ALA A 73 -2.65 7.64 18.34
N ARG A 74 -1.81 6.81 17.73
CA ARG A 74 -0.43 7.14 17.36
C ARG A 74 -0.21 6.82 15.90
N THR A 75 0.68 7.59 15.27
CA THR A 75 1.12 7.37 13.90
C THR A 75 2.63 7.37 13.87
N PHE A 76 3.23 6.36 13.25
CA PHE A 76 4.66 6.30 12.96
C PHE A 76 4.88 6.32 11.44
N ASN A 77 5.92 7.01 10.99
CA ASN A 77 6.34 7.08 9.59
C ASN A 77 7.78 7.56 9.51
N PHE A 78 8.34 7.60 8.30
CA PHE A 78 9.70 8.09 8.10
C PHE A 78 9.92 9.51 8.64
N LYS A 79 8.96 10.43 8.47
CA LYS A 79 9.09 11.82 8.92
C LYS A 79 9.31 11.97 10.43
N ASN A 80 8.74 11.07 11.25
CA ASN A 80 8.84 11.16 12.71
C ASN A 80 9.76 10.13 13.36
N THR A 81 10.21 9.12 12.63
CA THR A 81 11.14 8.09 13.14
C THR A 81 12.51 8.10 12.45
N ASN A 82 12.59 8.62 11.23
CA ASN A 82 13.75 8.46 10.32
C ASN A 82 14.13 6.99 10.06
N VAL A 83 13.16 6.07 10.16
CA VAL A 83 13.32 4.63 9.91
C VAL A 83 12.70 4.25 8.57
N PHE A 84 13.36 3.39 7.81
CA PHE A 84 12.83 2.82 6.56
C PHE A 84 11.98 1.58 6.86
N CYS A 85 10.92 1.37 6.07
CA CYS A 85 10.25 0.07 6.05
C CYS A 85 10.92 -0.83 5.02
N CYS A 86 11.48 -1.97 5.46
CA CYS A 86 12.13 -2.94 4.59
C CYS A 86 11.24 -4.18 4.40
N THR A 87 11.07 -4.57 3.14
CA THR A 87 10.23 -5.68 2.70
C THR A 87 11.03 -6.58 1.75
N LEU A 88 10.43 -7.66 1.26
CA LEU A 88 11.05 -8.50 0.22
C LEU A 88 11.25 -7.76 -1.12
N ALA A 89 10.50 -6.69 -1.38
CA ALA A 89 10.64 -5.88 -2.58
C ALA A 89 11.69 -4.76 -2.45
N GLY A 90 12.20 -4.50 -1.24
CA GLY A 90 13.13 -3.40 -0.96
C GLY A 90 12.76 -2.57 0.25
N CYS A 91 13.52 -1.50 0.49
CA CYS A 91 13.32 -0.56 1.59
C CYS A 91 12.77 0.77 1.08
N THR A 92 11.82 1.35 1.81
CA THR A 92 11.12 2.59 1.42
C THR A 92 10.94 3.56 2.60
N PRO A 93 11.07 4.87 2.39
CA PRO A 93 10.61 5.88 3.36
C PRO A 93 9.09 6.11 3.27
N ASN A 94 8.43 5.60 2.23
CA ASN A 94 6.99 5.74 2.03
C ASN A 94 6.25 4.62 2.77
N TRP A 95 6.05 4.85 4.07
CA TRP A 95 5.28 3.96 4.91
C TRP A 95 4.55 4.75 6.00
N GLN A 96 3.51 4.12 6.53
CA GLN A 96 2.79 4.63 7.67
C GLN A 96 2.30 3.48 8.53
N GLU A 97 2.47 3.63 9.83
CA GLU A 97 1.81 2.82 10.83
C GLU A 97 0.83 3.67 11.62
N THR A 98 -0.37 3.15 11.82
CA THR A 98 -1.39 3.75 12.68
C THR A 98 -1.78 2.77 13.78
N ILE A 99 -1.87 3.28 15.00
CA ILE A 99 -2.28 2.53 16.18
C ILE A 99 -3.47 3.25 16.79
N SER A 100 -4.62 2.57 16.88
CA SER A 100 -5.81 3.14 17.53
C SER A 100 -5.60 3.33 19.04
N ALA A 101 -6.48 4.10 19.68
CA ALA A 101 -6.48 4.23 21.14
C ALA A 101 -6.72 2.89 21.87
N SER A 102 -7.28 1.89 21.19
CA SER A 102 -7.51 0.53 21.71
C SER A 102 -6.37 -0.45 21.39
N GLY A 103 -5.31 -0.01 20.71
CA GLY A 103 -4.15 -0.85 20.39
C GLY A 103 -4.29 -1.65 19.09
N GLN A 104 -5.15 -1.25 18.16
CA GLN A 104 -5.22 -1.88 16.83
C GLN A 104 -4.21 -1.20 15.92
N ALA A 105 -3.16 -1.92 15.57
CA ALA A 105 -2.07 -1.45 14.74
C ALA A 105 -2.24 -1.92 13.29
N THR A 106 -2.03 -1.00 12.35
CA THR A 106 -1.90 -1.29 10.91
C THR A 106 -0.70 -0.55 10.36
N LEU A 107 0.28 -1.30 9.88
CA LEU A 107 1.43 -0.82 9.13
C LEU A 107 1.17 -1.03 7.63
N THR A 108 1.44 -0.01 6.82
CA THR A 108 1.44 -0.09 5.36
C THR A 108 2.78 0.45 4.83
N CYS A 109 3.44 -0.32 3.98
CA CYS A 109 4.67 0.06 3.30
C CYS A 109 4.49 0.01 1.79
N HIS A 110 4.95 1.06 1.12
CA HIS A 110 4.88 1.24 -0.32
C HIS A 110 6.30 1.33 -0.88
N VAL A 111 6.79 0.21 -1.40
CA VAL A 111 8.09 0.12 -2.08
C VAL A 111 7.88 0.45 -3.55
#